data_AF-A0A7J8FQN4-F1
#
_entry.id   AF-A0A7J8FQN4-F1
#
_cell.length_a   1.000
_cell.length_b   1.000
_cell.length_c   1.000
_cell.angle_alpha   90.00
_cell.angle_beta   90.00
_cell.angle_gamma   90.00
#
_symmetry.space_group_name_H-M   'P 1'
#
loop_
_entity.id
_entity.type
_entity.pdbx_description
1 polymer ?
#
loop_
_entity_poly.entity_id
_entity_poly.type
_entity_poly.pdbx_seq_one_letter_code
_entity_poly.pdbx_strand_id
1 'polypeptide(L)'
;MVPRLAPRCPVRPFPWQVACSAGAFVRQSTCVGASRTPVWGRLHGVQGTTPLVRRGSSSTSSQAPGVALTCERYPVRRLPFSSVSEDDLATFERIIPGRVITDPEELAASNVDWLRTMRGCSKVLLKPRTSEEVSHILRYCHERNLAVNTQGGNTGLVGGSVPVFDEIILSTALMNQVISFHNVSGILVCQAGCILEELSRYVEERGFIMPLDLGAKGSCHIGGNLATNAGGLRFLRYGSLRGTVLGLEVVLADGTVLNCLTSLRKDNTGYDLKQLFIGSEGTLGVITAVSILCPPKPGAVNVAFLDAVGPAGEDHRGAEPGRLCVQVRPLPARGQALRPGD
;
A
#
# COMPACT_ATOMS: atom_id res chain seq x y z
N MET A 1 53.27 38.51 -0.10
CA MET A 1 52.80 37.94 1.17
C MET A 1 51.94 36.73 0.83
N VAL A 2 52.50 35.53 0.96
CA VAL A 2 51.86 34.25 0.62
C VAL A 2 51.81 33.44 1.92
N PRO A 3 50.65 32.92 2.36
CA PRO A 3 50.58 32.19 3.62
C PRO A 3 51.25 30.81 3.49
N ARG A 4 52.11 30.48 4.46
CA ARG A 4 52.76 29.16 4.57
C ARG A 4 51.75 28.11 5.06
N LEU A 5 51.66 27.00 4.34
CA LEU A 5 50.91 25.79 4.71
C LEU A 5 51.58 25.06 5.88
N ALA A 6 50.80 24.72 6.91
CA ALA A 6 51.23 23.86 8.01
C ALA A 6 51.22 22.37 7.59
N PRO A 7 52.18 21.54 8.06
CA PRO A 7 52.24 20.13 7.70
C PRO A 7 51.15 19.31 8.40
N ARG A 8 50.51 18.41 7.64
CA ARG A 8 49.50 17.45 8.11
C ARG A 8 50.13 16.39 9.03
N CYS A 9 49.48 16.10 10.15
CA CYS A 9 49.79 14.94 11.00
C CYS A 9 49.65 13.62 10.21
N PRO A 10 50.55 12.63 10.39
CA PRO A 10 50.42 11.33 9.75
C PRO A 10 49.29 10.52 10.41
N VAL A 11 48.33 10.08 9.60
CA VAL A 11 47.29 9.11 9.97
C VAL A 11 47.95 7.74 10.09
N ARG A 12 47.90 7.12 11.28
CA ARG A 12 48.35 5.74 11.49
C ARG A 12 47.35 4.77 10.83
N PRO A 13 47.78 3.78 10.04
CA PRO A 13 46.89 2.75 9.52
C PRO A 13 46.50 1.79 10.64
N PHE A 14 45.19 1.63 10.87
CA PHE A 14 44.63 0.54 11.67
C PHE A 14 44.75 -0.76 10.85
N PRO A 15 45.43 -1.82 11.34
CA PRO A 15 45.44 -3.09 10.65
C PRO A 15 44.12 -3.82 10.90
N TRP A 16 43.35 -4.04 9.84
CA TRP A 16 42.28 -5.05 9.85
C TRP A 16 42.95 -6.43 9.80
N GLN A 17 43.00 -7.11 10.95
CA GLN A 17 43.26 -8.55 10.97
C GLN A 17 41.98 -9.28 10.55
N VAL A 18 41.99 -9.84 9.35
CA VAL A 18 41.01 -10.86 8.94
C VAL A 18 41.41 -12.15 9.65
N ALA A 19 40.76 -12.43 10.77
CA ALA A 19 40.78 -13.76 11.37
C ALA A 19 39.77 -14.64 10.62
N CYS A 20 40.24 -15.37 9.60
CA CYS A 20 39.51 -16.54 9.11
C CYS A 20 39.64 -17.65 10.16
N SER A 21 38.71 -17.71 11.10
CA SER A 21 38.49 -18.92 11.90
C SER A 21 37.72 -19.94 11.06
N ALA A 22 38.43 -20.95 10.58
CA ALA A 22 37.82 -22.17 10.06
C ALA A 22 37.09 -22.88 11.21
N GLY A 23 35.74 -22.87 11.19
CA GLY A 23 34.95 -23.61 12.17
C GLY A 23 33.61 -22.98 12.57
N ALA A 24 32.82 -22.47 11.63
CA ALA A 24 31.41 -22.18 11.90
C ALA A 24 30.55 -23.35 11.41
N PHE A 25 30.22 -24.28 12.31
CA PHE A 25 29.25 -25.33 12.05
C PHE A 25 27.84 -24.73 12.06
N VAL A 26 27.15 -24.72 10.91
CA VAL A 26 25.71 -24.42 10.86
C VAL A 26 24.96 -25.61 11.44
N ARG A 27 24.48 -25.49 12.68
CA ARG A 27 23.56 -26.47 13.27
C ARG A 27 22.15 -26.21 12.74
N GLN A 28 21.75 -26.93 11.69
CA GLN A 28 20.33 -27.06 11.37
C GLN A 28 19.66 -27.87 12.48
N SER A 29 18.79 -27.24 13.25
CA SER A 29 17.92 -27.93 14.19
C SER A 29 16.56 -28.09 13.54
N THR A 30 16.23 -29.30 13.08
CA THR A 30 14.85 -29.67 12.75
C THR A 30 14.10 -29.89 14.05
N CYS A 31 13.23 -28.95 14.41
CA CYS A 31 12.30 -29.17 15.52
C CYS A 31 11.19 -30.12 15.06
N VAL A 32 11.27 -31.39 15.44
CA VAL A 32 10.13 -32.31 15.42
C VAL A 32 9.25 -31.93 16.62
N GLY A 33 8.06 -31.39 16.34
CA GLY A 33 7.08 -31.08 17.38
C GLY A 33 6.57 -32.35 18.04
N ALA A 34 7.04 -32.64 19.26
CA ALA A 34 6.42 -33.63 20.13
C ALA A 34 5.26 -32.98 20.88
N SER A 35 4.04 -33.31 20.48
CA SER A 35 2.82 -32.99 21.23
C SER A 35 2.82 -33.75 22.56
N ARG A 36 2.97 -33.05 23.69
CA ARG A 36 2.69 -33.58 25.03
C ARG A 36 1.35 -33.05 25.51
N THR A 37 0.33 -33.91 25.46
CA THR A 37 -0.92 -33.79 26.20
C THR A 37 -0.67 -33.97 27.70
N PRO A 38 -1.21 -33.12 28.60
CA PRO A 38 -1.13 -33.38 30.02
C PRO A 38 -2.26 -34.32 30.46
N VAL A 39 -1.88 -35.41 31.12
CA VAL A 39 -2.78 -36.30 31.87
C VAL A 39 -3.04 -35.65 33.24
N TRP A 40 -4.31 -35.46 33.60
CA TRP A 40 -4.71 -35.08 34.96
C TRP A 40 -5.37 -36.28 35.64
N GLY A 41 -4.72 -36.76 36.70
CA GLY A 41 -5.23 -37.79 37.60
C GLY A 41 -6.27 -37.24 38.58
N ARG A 42 -7.28 -38.06 38.87
CA ARG A 42 -8.34 -37.82 39.86
C ARG A 42 -7.79 -37.83 41.29
N LEU A 43 -8.36 -36.97 42.15
CA LEU A 43 -8.65 -37.27 43.55
C LEU A 43 -9.91 -36.51 44.03
N HIS A 44 -10.62 -37.13 44.97
CA HIS A 44 -11.97 -36.82 45.44
C HIS A 44 -12.12 -35.52 46.25
N GLY A 45 -13.36 -35.01 46.29
CA GLY A 45 -13.73 -33.64 46.63
C GLY A 45 -14.09 -33.32 48.08
N VAL A 46 -14.47 -32.06 48.29
CA VAL A 46 -15.24 -31.53 49.43
C VAL A 46 -16.09 -30.34 48.94
N GLN A 47 -17.31 -30.26 49.44
CA GLN A 47 -18.38 -29.30 49.13
C GLN A 47 -18.08 -27.86 49.60
N GLY A 48 -18.57 -26.87 48.85
CA GLY A 48 -18.64 -25.46 49.27
C GLY A 48 -19.56 -24.65 48.36
N THR A 49 -20.67 -24.18 48.91
CA THR A 49 -21.75 -23.43 48.26
C THR A 49 -21.50 -21.91 48.23
N THR A 50 -22.20 -21.22 47.31
CA THR A 50 -22.55 -19.76 47.21
C THR A 50 -21.77 -18.90 46.18
N PRO A 51 -22.34 -17.78 45.67
CA PRO A 51 -23.59 -17.69 44.91
C PRO A 51 -23.40 -17.05 43.51
N LEU A 52 -24.34 -17.34 42.60
CA LEU A 52 -24.44 -16.79 41.24
C LEU A 52 -24.63 -15.26 41.24
N VAL A 53 -23.64 -14.53 40.73
CA VAL A 53 -23.81 -13.12 40.32
C VAL A 53 -24.19 -13.09 38.84
N ARG A 54 -25.47 -12.87 38.55
CA ARG A 54 -25.95 -12.47 37.21
C ARG A 54 -25.40 -11.08 36.90
N ARG A 55 -24.39 -10.97 36.02
CA ARG A 55 -24.11 -9.70 35.32
C ARG A 55 -25.15 -9.56 34.21
N GLY A 56 -26.12 -8.68 34.40
CA GLY A 56 -26.92 -8.16 33.32
C GLY A 56 -26.02 -7.37 32.37
N SER A 57 -25.92 -7.84 31.13
CA SER A 57 -25.33 -7.09 30.04
C SER A 57 -26.38 -6.10 29.53
N SER A 58 -26.31 -4.86 30.02
CA SER A 58 -26.95 -3.73 29.34
C SER A 58 -26.23 -3.52 28.01
N SER A 59 -26.91 -3.78 26.91
CA SER A 59 -26.48 -3.45 25.56
C SER A 59 -26.63 -1.94 25.33
N THR A 60 -25.72 -1.16 25.89
CA THR A 60 -25.45 0.18 25.34
C THR A 60 -24.58 -0.03 24.12
N SER A 61 -25.16 0.21 22.94
CA SER A 61 -24.40 0.36 21.71
C SER A 61 -23.44 1.53 21.89
N SER A 62 -22.19 1.23 22.25
CA SER A 62 -21.10 2.20 22.23
C SER A 62 -20.80 2.50 20.77
N GLN A 63 -21.56 3.40 20.15
CA GLN A 63 -21.12 4.05 18.93
C GLN A 63 -19.80 4.72 19.27
N ALA A 64 -18.74 4.33 18.54
CA ALA A 64 -17.46 5.03 18.62
C ALA A 64 -17.72 6.53 18.38
N PRO A 65 -17.09 7.44 19.14
CA PRO A 65 -17.28 8.87 18.93
C PRO A 65 -17.00 9.20 17.45
N GLY A 66 -17.97 9.81 16.79
CA GLY A 66 -17.86 10.16 15.38
C GLY A 66 -16.67 11.10 15.15
N VAL A 67 -15.87 10.83 14.13
CA VAL A 67 -14.76 11.72 13.72
C VAL A 67 -15.35 13.08 13.36
N ALA A 68 -14.87 14.18 13.97
CA ALA A 68 -15.37 15.52 13.65
C ALA A 68 -15.11 15.88 12.18
N LEU A 69 -15.93 16.77 11.60
CA LEU A 69 -15.70 17.20 10.21
C LEU A 69 -14.37 17.96 10.10
N THR A 70 -13.62 17.70 9.04
CA THR A 70 -12.32 18.35 8.79
C THR A 70 -12.46 19.86 8.75
N CYS A 71 -13.53 20.37 8.12
CA CYS A 71 -13.83 21.80 8.03
C CYS A 71 -14.19 22.46 9.38
N GLU A 72 -14.65 21.69 10.37
CA GLU A 72 -14.88 22.20 11.73
C GLU A 72 -13.59 22.21 12.55
N ARG A 73 -12.72 21.23 12.30
CA ARG A 73 -11.47 21.04 13.04
C ARG A 73 -10.35 22.00 12.60
N TYR A 74 -10.29 22.31 11.31
CA TYR A 74 -9.24 23.17 10.73
C TYR A 74 -9.84 24.47 10.17
N PRO A 75 -9.18 25.63 10.37
CA PRO A 75 -9.68 26.93 9.92
C PRO A 75 -9.46 27.14 8.40
N VAL A 76 -9.92 26.19 7.59
CA VAL A 76 -9.86 26.25 6.14
C VAL A 76 -11.19 26.75 5.59
N ARG A 77 -11.15 27.50 4.48
CA ARG A 77 -12.36 28.03 3.82
C ARG A 77 -12.65 27.23 2.56
N ARG A 78 -13.92 26.91 2.35
CA ARG A 78 -14.38 26.30 1.11
C ARG A 78 -14.17 27.29 -0.04
N LEU A 79 -13.51 26.83 -1.10
CA LEU A 79 -13.35 27.59 -2.34
C LEU A 79 -14.70 27.74 -3.08
N PRO A 80 -14.85 28.71 -3.99
CA PRO A 80 -16.11 29.01 -4.66
C PRO A 80 -16.44 28.00 -5.77
N PHE A 81 -16.45 26.70 -5.46
CA PHE A 81 -16.96 25.64 -6.32
C PHE A 81 -18.49 25.60 -6.28
N SER A 82 -19.11 25.13 -7.36
CA SER A 82 -20.53 24.79 -7.37
C SER A 82 -20.81 23.66 -6.37
N SER A 83 -22.08 23.47 -6.03
CA SER A 83 -22.55 22.30 -5.28
C SER A 83 -23.31 21.37 -6.21
N VAL A 84 -23.30 20.07 -5.91
CA VAL A 84 -24.01 19.07 -6.71
C VAL A 84 -25.53 19.27 -6.62
N SER A 85 -26.18 19.33 -7.77
CA SER A 85 -27.64 19.37 -7.95
C SER A 85 -28.20 18.04 -8.47
N GLU A 86 -29.53 17.89 -8.48
CA GLU A 86 -30.20 16.71 -9.04
C GLU A 86 -29.90 16.49 -10.54
N ASP A 87 -29.74 17.58 -11.30
CA ASP A 87 -29.37 17.50 -12.72
C ASP A 87 -27.93 16.97 -12.92
N ASP A 88 -27.04 17.31 -11.98
CA ASP A 88 -25.67 16.78 -11.95
C ASP A 88 -25.69 15.27 -11.68
N LEU A 89 -26.51 14.81 -10.71
CA LEU A 89 -26.70 13.39 -10.41
C LEU A 89 -27.27 12.62 -11.60
N ALA A 90 -28.31 13.15 -12.26
CA ALA A 90 -28.89 12.54 -13.46
C ALA A 90 -27.86 12.46 -14.60
N THR A 91 -26.97 13.45 -14.72
CA THR A 91 -25.90 13.43 -15.70
C THR A 91 -24.86 12.35 -15.38
N PHE A 92 -24.42 12.24 -14.13
CA PHE A 92 -23.51 11.17 -13.72
C PHE A 92 -24.13 9.79 -13.92
N GLU A 93 -25.42 9.62 -13.63
CA GLU A 93 -26.13 8.35 -13.82
C GLU A 93 -26.19 7.95 -15.30
N ARG A 94 -26.29 8.93 -16.21
CA ARG A 94 -26.19 8.67 -17.66
C ARG A 94 -24.78 8.25 -18.09
N ILE A 95 -23.73 8.79 -17.45
CA ILE A 95 -22.34 8.46 -17.77
C ILE A 95 -21.97 7.08 -17.19
N ILE A 96 -22.34 6.81 -15.94
CA ILE A 96 -22.03 5.58 -15.20
C ILE A 96 -23.26 4.94 -14.55
N PRO A 97 -24.16 4.32 -15.34
CA PRO A 97 -25.41 3.76 -14.81
C PRO A 97 -25.20 2.76 -13.66
N GLY A 98 -25.94 2.96 -12.57
CA GLY A 98 -25.92 2.16 -11.35
C GLY A 98 -24.64 2.27 -10.52
N ARG A 99 -23.82 3.31 -10.75
CA ARG A 99 -22.51 3.50 -10.09
C ARG A 99 -22.32 4.91 -9.51
N VAL A 100 -23.42 5.63 -9.32
CA VAL A 100 -23.51 6.88 -8.57
C VAL A 100 -24.08 6.58 -7.18
N ILE A 101 -23.26 6.73 -6.15
CA ILE A 101 -23.64 6.41 -4.77
C ILE A 101 -23.90 7.71 -4.00
N THR A 102 -25.12 7.85 -3.49
CA THR A 102 -25.59 9.00 -2.69
C THR A 102 -26.07 8.60 -1.31
N ASP A 103 -26.17 7.30 -1.02
CA ASP A 103 -26.58 6.81 0.29
C ASP A 103 -25.57 7.23 1.39
N PRO A 104 -26.02 7.92 2.45
CA PRO A 104 -25.12 8.39 3.50
C PRO A 104 -24.37 7.28 4.24
N GLU A 105 -24.96 6.08 4.37
CA GLU A 105 -24.30 4.95 5.06
C GLU A 105 -23.14 4.40 4.23
N GLU A 106 -23.34 4.22 2.92
CA GLU A 106 -22.27 3.82 1.99
C GLU A 106 -21.15 4.88 1.87
N LEU A 107 -21.51 6.16 1.92
CA LEU A 107 -20.56 7.28 1.84
C LEU A 107 -19.71 7.46 3.11
N ALA A 108 -20.19 6.98 4.26
CA ALA A 108 -19.55 7.21 5.54
C ALA A 108 -18.09 6.71 5.56
N ALA A 109 -17.84 5.52 5.00
CA ALA A 109 -16.51 4.93 4.96
C ALA A 109 -15.55 5.68 4.02
N SER A 110 -16.06 6.22 2.91
CA SER A 110 -15.25 6.92 1.90
C SER A 110 -14.91 8.35 2.33
N ASN A 111 -15.68 8.94 3.26
CA ASN A 111 -15.44 10.26 3.81
C ASN A 111 -14.45 10.29 4.97
N VAL A 112 -14.14 9.14 5.61
CA VAL A 112 -13.24 9.06 6.77
C VAL A 112 -11.87 8.53 6.33
N ASP A 113 -10.80 9.17 6.77
CA ASP A 113 -9.44 8.74 6.44
C ASP A 113 -9.02 7.47 7.20
N TRP A 114 -7.89 6.88 6.78
CA TRP A 114 -7.38 5.66 7.39
C TRP A 114 -7.10 5.80 8.90
N LEU A 115 -6.59 6.97 9.34
CA LEU A 115 -6.26 7.22 10.75
C LEU A 115 -7.50 7.60 11.58
N ARG A 116 -8.65 7.81 10.94
CA ARG A 116 -9.91 8.27 11.57
C ARG A 116 -9.72 9.61 12.30
N THR A 117 -8.96 10.50 11.70
CA THR A 117 -8.66 11.85 12.21
C THR A 117 -9.27 12.96 11.35
N MET A 118 -9.60 12.66 10.09
CA MET A 118 -10.18 13.55 9.10
C MET A 118 -11.49 12.95 8.59
N ARG A 119 -12.51 13.79 8.43
CA ARG A 119 -13.79 13.38 7.85
C ARG A 119 -14.35 14.48 6.93
N GLY A 120 -14.58 14.14 5.68
CA GLY A 120 -15.28 14.97 4.70
C GLY A 120 -16.81 14.94 4.85
N CYS A 121 -17.50 15.75 4.05
CA CYS A 121 -18.96 15.77 3.96
C CYS A 121 -19.47 15.64 2.52
N SER A 122 -18.76 14.84 1.70
CA SER A 122 -19.19 14.54 0.35
C SER A 122 -20.50 13.75 0.36
N LYS A 123 -21.38 14.11 -0.59
CA LYS A 123 -22.70 13.51 -0.78
C LYS A 123 -22.77 12.59 -2.00
N VAL A 124 -21.67 12.46 -2.74
CA VAL A 124 -21.62 11.70 -4.00
C VAL A 124 -20.29 10.97 -4.14
N LEU A 125 -20.39 9.68 -4.43
CA LEU A 125 -19.29 8.82 -4.78
C LEU A 125 -19.54 8.21 -6.16
N LEU A 126 -18.60 8.43 -7.08
CA LEU A 126 -18.64 7.92 -8.45
C LEU A 126 -17.66 6.76 -8.59
N LYS A 127 -18.10 5.65 -9.19
CA LYS A 127 -17.29 4.44 -9.37
C LYS A 127 -17.16 4.07 -10.87
N PRO A 128 -16.35 4.81 -11.66
CA PRO A 128 -16.10 4.48 -13.06
C PRO A 128 -15.34 3.15 -13.22
N ARG A 129 -15.48 2.54 -14.40
CA ARG A 129 -14.83 1.30 -14.84
C ARG A 129 -13.82 1.53 -15.95
N THR A 130 -13.99 2.59 -16.75
CA THR A 130 -13.14 2.89 -17.91
C THR A 130 -12.56 4.29 -17.84
N SER A 131 -11.49 4.52 -18.61
CA SER A 131 -10.84 5.82 -18.73
C SER A 131 -11.74 6.84 -19.42
N GLU A 132 -12.58 6.40 -20.37
CA GLU A 132 -13.58 7.26 -21.02
C GLU A 132 -14.65 7.73 -20.04
N GLU A 133 -15.11 6.88 -19.12
CA GLU A 133 -16.06 7.28 -18.07
C GLU A 133 -15.44 8.37 -17.17
N VAL A 134 -14.17 8.22 -16.78
CA VAL A 134 -13.43 9.24 -16.01
C VAL A 134 -13.31 10.54 -16.80
N SER A 135 -12.98 10.47 -18.11
CA SER A 135 -12.91 11.63 -19.00
C SER A 135 -14.23 12.40 -19.07
N HIS A 136 -15.35 11.70 -19.25
CA HIS A 136 -16.67 12.34 -19.29
C HIS A 136 -17.08 12.95 -17.94
N ILE A 137 -16.79 12.27 -16.83
CA ILE A 137 -17.04 12.80 -15.48
C ILE A 137 -16.26 14.09 -15.26
N LEU A 138 -14.94 14.09 -15.52
CA LEU A 138 -14.10 15.27 -15.28
C LEU A 138 -14.43 16.42 -16.21
N ARG A 139 -14.74 16.16 -17.48
CA ARG A 139 -15.22 17.19 -18.41
C ARG A 139 -16.46 17.89 -17.88
N TYR A 140 -17.44 17.11 -17.39
CA TYR A 140 -18.66 17.66 -16.81
C TYR A 140 -18.38 18.47 -15.53
N CYS A 141 -17.54 17.94 -14.63
CA CYS A 141 -17.14 18.66 -13.42
C CYS A 141 -16.41 19.97 -13.73
N HIS A 142 -15.58 19.98 -14.78
CA HIS A 142 -14.89 21.18 -15.26
C HIS A 142 -15.87 22.24 -15.77
N GLU A 143 -16.83 21.86 -16.61
CA GLU A 143 -17.88 22.76 -17.11
C GLU A 143 -18.76 23.33 -15.99
N ARG A 144 -19.03 22.52 -14.95
CA ARG A 144 -19.89 22.88 -13.82
C ARG A 144 -19.13 23.53 -12.64
N ASN A 145 -17.80 23.58 -12.70
CA ASN A 145 -16.94 24.01 -11.61
C ASN A 145 -17.20 23.23 -10.30
N LEU A 146 -17.28 21.90 -10.39
CA LEU A 146 -17.44 20.97 -9.26
C LEU A 146 -16.07 20.41 -8.85
N ALA A 147 -15.76 20.48 -7.56
CA ALA A 147 -14.52 19.91 -7.03
C ALA A 147 -14.57 18.38 -6.97
N VAL A 148 -13.43 17.74 -7.25
CA VAL A 148 -13.29 16.28 -7.28
C VAL A 148 -12.15 15.84 -6.37
N ASN A 149 -12.41 14.85 -5.51
CA ASN A 149 -11.44 14.16 -4.69
C ASN A 149 -11.22 12.74 -5.24
N THR A 150 -10.05 12.49 -5.82
CA THR A 150 -9.71 11.15 -6.33
C THR A 150 -9.37 10.19 -5.20
N GLN A 151 -9.95 8.99 -5.22
CA GLN A 151 -9.73 8.00 -4.18
C GLN A 151 -9.35 6.63 -4.74
N GLY A 152 -8.26 6.08 -4.21
CA GLY A 152 -7.85 4.69 -4.40
C GLY A 152 -8.38 3.80 -3.28
N GLY A 153 -7.49 3.00 -2.67
CA GLY A 153 -7.83 2.15 -1.53
C GLY A 153 -8.08 2.86 -0.19
N ASN A 154 -8.08 4.20 -0.18
CA ASN A 154 -8.22 5.04 1.02
C ASN A 154 -7.26 4.68 2.18
N THR A 155 -6.02 4.31 1.86
CA THR A 155 -4.97 3.94 2.84
C THR A 155 -3.92 5.04 3.03
N GLY A 156 -4.21 6.27 2.58
CA GLY A 156 -3.32 7.42 2.74
C GLY A 156 -3.27 7.89 4.19
N LEU A 157 -2.14 8.45 4.60
CA LEU A 157 -1.89 8.83 6.01
C LEU A 157 -1.79 10.35 6.25
N VAL A 158 -2.01 11.15 5.20
CA VAL A 158 -1.84 12.62 5.23
C VAL A 158 -3.14 13.38 4.98
N GLY A 159 -4.28 12.69 4.96
CA GLY A 159 -5.60 13.28 4.73
C GLY A 159 -5.95 13.57 3.26
N GLY A 160 -5.02 13.38 2.31
CA GLY A 160 -5.24 13.66 0.89
C GLY A 160 -6.16 12.69 0.14
N SER A 161 -6.60 11.59 0.78
CA SER A 161 -7.51 10.62 0.16
C SER A 161 -8.98 10.88 0.43
N VAL A 162 -9.32 11.85 1.28
CA VAL A 162 -10.69 12.16 1.67
C VAL A 162 -11.02 13.64 1.43
N PRO A 163 -12.30 13.97 1.14
CA PRO A 163 -12.75 15.35 1.00
C PRO A 163 -12.54 16.18 2.27
N VAL A 164 -12.41 17.50 2.12
CA VAL A 164 -12.45 18.44 3.25
C VAL A 164 -13.88 18.95 3.48
N PHE A 165 -14.59 19.22 2.38
CA PHE A 165 -15.98 19.67 2.33
C PHE A 165 -16.81 18.66 1.52
N ASP A 166 -17.47 19.13 0.47
CA ASP A 166 -18.44 18.43 -0.37
C ASP A 166 -17.87 18.02 -1.73
N GLU A 167 -16.54 17.89 -1.86
CA GLU A 167 -15.90 17.44 -3.11
C GLU A 167 -16.44 16.06 -3.53
N ILE A 168 -16.71 15.86 -4.82
CA ILE A 168 -17.19 14.59 -5.35
C ILE A 168 -16.08 13.54 -5.19
N ILE A 169 -16.37 12.40 -4.58
CA ILE A 169 -15.39 11.31 -4.48
C ILE A 169 -15.38 10.53 -5.79
N LEU A 170 -14.26 10.52 -6.50
CA LEU A 170 -14.05 9.71 -7.70
C LEU A 170 -13.20 8.50 -7.33
N SER A 171 -13.85 7.34 -7.19
CA SER A 171 -13.19 6.10 -6.77
C SER A 171 -12.75 5.24 -7.94
N THR A 172 -11.50 4.80 -7.90
CA THR A 172 -10.92 3.88 -8.89
C THR A 172 -11.25 2.41 -8.61
N ALA A 173 -12.04 2.08 -7.59
CA ALA A 173 -12.23 0.71 -7.11
C ALA A 173 -12.76 -0.29 -8.16
N LEU A 174 -13.49 0.17 -9.18
CA LEU A 174 -13.98 -0.69 -10.26
C LEU A 174 -13.10 -0.70 -11.51
N MET A 175 -12.02 0.09 -11.53
CA MET A 175 -10.98 0.07 -12.57
C MET A 175 -9.90 -0.94 -12.18
N ASN A 176 -10.26 -2.22 -12.06
CA ASN A 176 -9.43 -3.26 -11.43
C ASN A 176 -8.93 -4.34 -12.41
N GLN A 177 -8.91 -4.06 -13.72
CA GLN A 177 -8.49 -5.03 -14.73
C GLN A 177 -6.99 -4.99 -15.05
N VAL A 178 -6.37 -6.16 -15.17
CA VAL A 178 -5.07 -6.32 -15.83
C VAL A 178 -5.29 -6.29 -17.34
N ILE A 179 -4.65 -5.36 -18.04
CA ILE A 179 -4.82 -5.15 -19.48
C ILE A 179 -3.89 -6.09 -20.26
N SER A 180 -2.62 -6.18 -19.86
CA SER A 180 -1.67 -7.10 -20.47
C SER A 180 -0.47 -7.39 -19.56
N PHE A 181 0.20 -8.51 -19.80
CA PHE A 181 1.46 -8.84 -19.14
C PHE A 181 2.39 -9.57 -20.10
N HIS A 182 3.63 -9.09 -20.24
CA HIS A 182 4.61 -9.69 -21.14
C HIS A 182 5.55 -10.61 -20.36
N ASN A 183 5.37 -11.92 -20.53
CA ASN A 183 6.04 -12.98 -19.75
C ASN A 183 7.58 -13.03 -19.86
N VAL A 184 8.18 -12.34 -20.85
CA VAL A 184 9.64 -12.31 -21.02
C VAL A 184 10.24 -11.04 -20.43
N SER A 185 9.63 -9.88 -20.71
CA SER A 185 10.15 -8.59 -20.27
C SER A 185 9.71 -8.21 -18.85
N GLY A 186 8.66 -8.86 -18.32
CA GLY A 186 8.08 -8.54 -17.03
C GLY A 186 7.28 -7.24 -17.03
N ILE A 187 6.84 -6.75 -18.19
CA ILE A 187 6.05 -5.52 -18.25
C ILE A 187 4.59 -5.85 -17.98
N LEU A 188 4.02 -5.20 -16.96
CA LEU A 188 2.62 -5.27 -16.58
C LEU A 188 1.91 -3.98 -16.99
N VAL A 189 0.79 -4.10 -17.70
CA VAL A 189 -0.15 -3.01 -17.95
C VAL A 189 -1.47 -3.32 -17.26
N CYS A 190 -1.94 -2.44 -16.39
CA CYS A 190 -3.15 -2.63 -15.61
C CYS A 190 -3.85 -1.30 -15.32
N GLN A 191 -5.13 -1.38 -14.95
CA GLN A 191 -5.89 -0.21 -14.52
C GLN A 191 -5.48 0.26 -13.12
N ALA A 192 -5.71 1.54 -12.84
CA ALA A 192 -5.25 2.21 -11.63
C ALA A 192 -5.85 1.66 -10.32
N GLY A 193 -7.02 1.02 -10.39
CA GLY A 193 -7.72 0.45 -9.25
C GLY A 193 -7.27 -0.96 -8.85
N CYS A 194 -6.34 -1.59 -9.58
CA CYS A 194 -5.85 -2.91 -9.20
C CYS A 194 -5.17 -2.88 -7.83
N ILE A 195 -5.58 -3.78 -6.92
CA ILE A 195 -5.03 -3.91 -5.58
C ILE A 195 -3.60 -4.48 -5.67
N LEU A 196 -2.66 -3.90 -4.92
CA LEU A 196 -1.24 -4.28 -4.99
C LEU A 196 -0.99 -5.76 -4.66
N GLU A 197 -1.71 -6.32 -3.68
CA GLU A 197 -1.62 -7.74 -3.34
C GLU A 197 -2.11 -8.65 -4.47
N GLU A 198 -3.19 -8.27 -5.14
CA GLU A 198 -3.73 -9.03 -6.28
C GLU A 198 -2.78 -9.00 -7.47
N LEU A 199 -2.21 -7.83 -7.77
CA LEU A 199 -1.16 -7.70 -8.80
C LEU A 199 0.07 -8.54 -8.44
N SER A 200 0.48 -8.53 -7.18
CA SER A 200 1.61 -9.35 -6.70
C SER A 200 1.34 -10.83 -6.93
N ARG A 201 0.16 -11.33 -6.55
CA ARG A 201 -0.26 -12.72 -6.78
C ARG A 201 -0.24 -13.06 -8.28
N TYR A 202 -0.83 -12.18 -9.10
CA TYR A 202 -0.91 -12.36 -10.55
C TYR A 202 0.46 -12.50 -11.23
N VAL A 203 1.42 -11.62 -10.90
CA VAL A 203 2.77 -11.67 -11.52
C VAL A 203 3.64 -12.77 -10.92
N GLU A 204 3.41 -13.15 -9.66
CA GLU A 204 4.15 -14.23 -8.99
C GLU A 204 3.90 -15.61 -9.60
N GLU A 205 2.66 -15.88 -10.03
CA GLU A 205 2.31 -17.08 -10.80
C GLU A 205 3.10 -17.19 -12.11
N ARG A 206 3.53 -16.04 -12.65
CA ARG A 206 4.27 -15.93 -13.91
C ARG A 206 5.78 -15.80 -13.71
N GLY A 207 6.25 -15.93 -12.47
CA GLY A 207 7.69 -15.88 -12.15
C GLY A 207 8.26 -14.47 -12.03
N PHE A 208 7.43 -13.48 -11.75
CA PHE A 208 7.81 -12.09 -11.49
C PHE A 208 7.32 -11.64 -10.11
N ILE A 209 7.67 -10.43 -9.69
CA ILE A 209 7.17 -9.79 -8.47
C ILE A 209 6.87 -8.32 -8.76
N MET A 210 6.01 -7.69 -7.96
CA MET A 210 5.87 -6.24 -8.00
C MET A 210 7.15 -5.55 -7.49
N PRO A 211 7.59 -4.42 -8.10
CA PRO A 211 8.80 -3.71 -7.69
C PRO A 211 8.65 -2.98 -6.34
N LEU A 212 7.42 -2.80 -5.86
CA LEU A 212 7.10 -2.24 -4.56
C LEU A 212 6.29 -3.24 -3.71
N ASP A 213 6.32 -3.06 -2.39
CA ASP A 213 5.50 -3.79 -1.43
C ASP A 213 5.42 -3.01 -0.11
N LEU A 214 4.26 -2.98 0.51
CA LEU A 214 3.97 -2.14 1.67
C LEU A 214 2.91 -2.77 2.57
N GLY A 215 2.80 -2.31 3.81
CA GLY A 215 1.91 -2.90 4.82
C GLY A 215 0.43 -2.90 4.40
N ALA A 216 0.00 -1.89 3.66
CA ALA A 216 -1.37 -1.75 3.16
C ALA A 216 -1.65 -2.49 1.83
N LYS A 217 -0.79 -3.44 1.41
CA LYS A 217 -0.89 -4.12 0.10
C LYS A 217 -2.26 -4.74 -0.21
N GLY A 218 -2.99 -5.18 0.82
CA GLY A 218 -4.31 -5.81 0.68
C GLY A 218 -5.45 -4.83 0.35
N SER A 219 -5.17 -3.53 0.33
CA SER A 219 -6.19 -2.51 0.02
C SER A 219 -5.66 -1.37 -0.85
N CYS A 220 -4.35 -1.06 -0.83
CA CYS A 220 -3.83 0.01 -1.65
C CYS A 220 -3.93 -0.33 -3.15
N HIS A 221 -4.40 0.64 -3.94
CA HIS A 221 -4.47 0.52 -5.39
C HIS A 221 -3.17 0.98 -6.04
N ILE A 222 -2.82 0.40 -7.18
CA ILE A 222 -1.60 0.76 -7.92
C ILE A 222 -1.57 2.24 -8.30
N GLY A 223 -2.68 2.82 -8.75
CA GLY A 223 -2.79 4.25 -9.06
C GLY A 223 -2.50 5.14 -7.85
N GLY A 224 -3.01 4.77 -6.67
CA GLY A 224 -2.72 5.47 -5.43
C GLY A 224 -1.24 5.38 -5.02
N ASN A 225 -0.61 4.22 -5.22
CA ASN A 225 0.82 4.05 -4.99
C ASN A 225 1.64 5.00 -5.88
N LEU A 226 1.27 5.17 -7.14
CA LEU A 226 1.95 6.10 -8.05
C LEU A 226 1.66 7.56 -7.72
N ALA A 227 0.40 7.92 -7.47
CA ALA A 227 0.02 9.28 -7.11
C ALA A 227 0.77 9.77 -5.86
N THR A 228 1.05 8.88 -4.91
CA THR A 228 1.81 9.18 -3.68
C THR A 228 3.32 8.91 -3.79
N ASN A 229 3.80 8.43 -4.94
CA ASN A 229 5.18 7.94 -5.12
C ASN A 229 5.62 7.00 -3.99
N ALA A 230 4.80 5.99 -3.69
CA ALA A 230 5.00 5.07 -2.59
C ALA A 230 6.38 4.39 -2.64
N GLY A 231 7.00 4.30 -1.46
CA GLY A 231 8.26 3.57 -1.27
C GLY A 231 8.04 2.10 -0.92
N GLY A 232 8.17 1.79 0.37
CA GLY A 232 7.85 0.46 0.92
C GLY A 232 9.07 -0.42 1.21
N LEU A 233 8.78 -1.67 1.60
CA LEU A 233 9.71 -2.62 2.23
C LEU A 233 10.87 -3.05 1.33
N ARG A 234 10.67 -3.00 0.01
CA ARG A 234 11.65 -3.45 -1.00
C ARG A 234 12.26 -2.31 -1.83
N PHE A 235 12.05 -1.06 -1.41
CA PHE A 235 12.56 0.13 -2.10
C PHE A 235 14.08 0.12 -2.26
N LEU A 236 14.83 -0.34 -1.25
CA LEU A 236 16.29 -0.40 -1.31
C LEU A 236 16.81 -1.21 -2.51
N ARG A 237 16.09 -2.25 -2.91
CA ARG A 237 16.51 -3.14 -4.01
C ARG A 237 16.00 -2.69 -5.38
N TYR A 238 14.75 -2.23 -5.46
CA TYR A 238 14.09 -1.96 -6.74
C TYR A 238 13.89 -0.46 -7.04
N GLY A 239 14.21 0.41 -6.09
CA GLY A 239 14.19 1.86 -6.24
C GLY A 239 12.79 2.47 -6.22
N SER A 240 12.72 3.71 -6.70
CA SER A 240 11.49 4.51 -6.78
C SER A 240 10.58 4.06 -7.93
N LEU A 241 9.28 4.30 -7.75
CA LEU A 241 8.29 4.21 -8.83
C LEU A 241 8.67 5.06 -10.04
N ARG A 242 9.35 6.20 -9.84
CA ARG A 242 9.88 7.03 -10.94
C ARG A 242 10.79 6.29 -11.91
N GLY A 243 11.48 5.24 -11.46
CA GLY A 243 12.37 4.43 -12.29
C GLY A 243 11.78 3.10 -12.78
N THR A 244 10.71 2.62 -12.16
CA THR A 244 10.10 1.31 -12.45
C THR A 244 8.81 1.43 -13.28
N VAL A 245 8.12 2.56 -13.20
CA VAL A 245 6.99 2.89 -14.07
C VAL A 245 7.50 3.25 -15.45
N LEU A 246 6.95 2.60 -16.48
CA LEU A 246 7.30 2.82 -17.88
C LEU A 246 6.37 3.85 -18.53
N GLY A 247 5.07 3.79 -18.23
CA GLY A 247 4.07 4.66 -18.82
C GLY A 247 2.82 4.81 -17.96
N LEU A 248 2.06 5.87 -18.21
CA LEU A 248 0.81 6.20 -17.54
C LEU A 248 -0.24 6.68 -18.54
N GLU A 249 -1.48 6.31 -18.30
CA GLU A 249 -2.63 7.02 -18.83
C GLU A 249 -3.22 7.87 -17.71
N VAL A 250 -3.45 9.14 -18.01
CA VAL A 250 -3.95 10.13 -17.04
C VAL A 250 -5.07 10.93 -17.68
N VAL A 251 -6.14 11.17 -16.94
CA VAL A 251 -7.20 12.09 -17.35
C VAL A 251 -7.02 13.41 -16.61
N LEU A 252 -6.87 14.50 -17.36
CA LEU A 252 -6.70 15.84 -16.82
C LEU A 252 -8.02 16.42 -16.31
N ALA A 253 -7.95 17.55 -15.60
CA ALA A 253 -9.11 18.19 -14.97
C ALA A 253 -10.22 18.57 -15.96
N ASP A 254 -9.88 18.94 -17.20
CA ASP A 254 -10.82 19.26 -18.29
C ASP A 254 -11.40 18.01 -19.00
N GLY A 255 -10.99 16.81 -18.57
CA GLY A 255 -11.35 15.53 -19.18
C GLY A 255 -10.45 15.12 -20.34
N THR A 256 -9.39 15.87 -20.68
CA THR A 256 -8.42 15.45 -21.71
C THR A 256 -7.70 14.17 -21.27
N VAL A 257 -7.70 13.14 -22.11
CA VAL A 257 -6.96 11.90 -21.86
C VAL A 257 -5.52 12.06 -22.36
N LEU A 258 -4.57 12.14 -21.44
CA LEU A 258 -3.14 12.13 -21.71
C LEU A 258 -2.65 10.67 -21.72
N ASN A 259 -2.47 10.13 -22.93
CA ASN A 259 -1.93 8.79 -23.11
C ASN A 259 -0.40 8.81 -23.22
N CYS A 260 0.28 8.58 -22.09
CA CYS A 260 1.71 8.30 -22.02
C CYS A 260 1.96 6.83 -21.65
N LEU A 261 1.07 5.91 -22.04
CA LEU A 261 1.07 4.50 -21.64
C LEU A 261 2.06 3.67 -22.47
N THR A 262 3.31 4.12 -22.54
CA THR A 262 4.40 3.38 -23.18
C THR A 262 4.79 2.14 -22.38
N SER A 263 5.16 1.08 -23.10
CA SER A 263 5.70 -0.17 -22.56
C SER A 263 7.19 -0.34 -22.90
N LEU A 264 7.86 0.72 -23.32
CA LEU A 264 9.28 0.69 -23.66
C LEU A 264 10.16 0.88 -22.42
N ARG A 265 11.25 0.10 -22.33
CA ARG A 265 12.22 0.24 -21.24
C ARG A 265 13.05 1.52 -21.32
N LYS A 266 13.23 2.03 -22.54
CA LYS A 266 13.94 3.26 -22.89
C LYS A 266 13.15 3.97 -23.99
N ASP A 267 12.82 5.22 -23.75
CA ASP A 267 12.08 6.06 -24.67
C ASP A 267 12.47 7.52 -24.39
N ASN A 268 13.11 8.18 -25.36
CA ASN A 268 13.64 9.53 -25.23
C ASN A 268 13.01 10.49 -26.26
N THR A 269 11.78 10.20 -26.73
CA THR A 269 11.10 11.03 -27.74
C THR A 269 10.37 12.23 -27.11
N GLY A 270 11.14 13.13 -26.48
CA GLY A 270 10.61 14.35 -25.86
C GLY A 270 10.66 14.33 -24.33
N TYR A 271 9.77 15.09 -23.69
CA TYR A 271 9.73 15.21 -22.22
C TYR A 271 9.09 13.99 -21.56
N ASP A 272 9.62 13.58 -20.41
CA ASP A 272 9.07 12.48 -19.63
C ASP A 272 7.86 12.92 -18.78
N LEU A 273 6.73 13.23 -19.44
CA LEU A 273 5.55 13.83 -18.80
C LEU A 273 4.95 12.98 -17.67
N LYS A 274 5.10 11.64 -17.73
CA LYS A 274 4.59 10.74 -16.69
C LYS A 274 5.17 11.07 -15.31
N GLN A 275 6.38 11.64 -15.25
CA GLN A 275 7.05 11.98 -13.99
C GLN A 275 6.31 13.05 -13.19
N LEU A 276 5.58 13.95 -13.86
CA LEU A 276 4.82 15.00 -13.19
C LEU A 276 3.68 14.42 -12.35
N PHE A 277 3.08 13.31 -12.78
CA PHE A 277 1.94 12.68 -12.11
C PHE A 277 2.37 11.74 -10.98
N ILE A 278 3.57 11.17 -11.05
CA ILE A 278 4.13 10.35 -9.96
C ILE A 278 4.45 11.26 -8.78
N GLY A 279 3.76 11.09 -7.65
CA GLY A 279 3.89 11.97 -6.49
C GLY A 279 3.06 13.26 -6.55
N SER A 280 2.12 13.38 -7.51
CA SER A 280 1.23 14.55 -7.62
C SER A 280 0.00 14.49 -6.70
N GLU A 281 -0.25 13.35 -6.06
CA GLU A 281 -1.36 13.13 -5.12
C GLU A 281 -2.75 13.42 -5.72
N GLY A 282 -2.91 13.25 -7.04
CA GLY A 282 -4.18 13.47 -7.75
C GLY A 282 -4.48 14.94 -8.10
N THR A 283 -3.57 15.87 -7.76
CA THR A 283 -3.78 17.32 -7.98
C THR A 283 -3.61 17.78 -9.42
N LEU A 284 -2.88 17.01 -10.25
CA LEU A 284 -2.63 17.34 -11.66
C LEU A 284 -3.49 16.53 -12.64
N GLY A 285 -4.13 15.46 -12.17
CA GLY A 285 -4.92 14.56 -13.00
C GLY A 285 -5.14 13.20 -12.34
N VAL A 286 -6.05 12.42 -12.91
CA VAL A 286 -6.45 11.11 -12.43
C VAL A 286 -5.74 10.03 -13.22
N ILE A 287 -4.86 9.26 -12.56
CA ILE A 287 -4.20 8.10 -13.18
C ILE A 287 -5.26 7.01 -13.40
N THR A 288 -5.44 6.54 -14.65
CA THR A 288 -6.43 5.52 -15.03
C THR A 288 -5.81 4.19 -15.41
N ALA A 289 -4.62 4.19 -16.01
CA ALA A 289 -3.86 2.99 -16.33
C ALA A 289 -2.36 3.18 -16.12
N VAL A 290 -1.67 2.07 -15.84
CA VAL A 290 -0.26 2.03 -15.48
C VAL A 290 0.45 0.93 -16.25
N SER A 291 1.61 1.25 -16.81
CA SER A 291 2.60 0.32 -17.36
C SER A 291 3.82 0.31 -16.43
N ILE A 292 4.14 -0.84 -15.83
CA ILE A 292 5.18 -0.98 -14.80
C ILE A 292 6.06 -2.20 -15.06
N LEU A 293 7.36 -2.05 -14.78
CA LEU A 293 8.34 -3.12 -14.89
C LEU A 293 8.36 -3.97 -13.62
N CYS A 294 7.98 -5.24 -13.73
CA CYS A 294 8.04 -6.23 -12.67
C CYS A 294 9.40 -6.95 -12.69
N PRO A 295 10.17 -6.94 -11.59
CA PRO A 295 11.39 -7.73 -11.47
C PRO A 295 11.10 -9.24 -11.53
N PRO A 296 12.07 -10.07 -11.96
CA PRO A 296 11.94 -11.52 -11.89
C PRO A 296 11.81 -11.97 -10.43
N LYS A 297 10.99 -13.01 -10.19
CA LYS A 297 10.84 -13.62 -8.87
C LYS A 297 12.17 -14.26 -8.47
N PRO A 298 12.74 -13.92 -7.28
CA PRO A 298 14.01 -14.48 -6.84
C PRO A 298 13.88 -15.99 -6.63
N GLY A 299 14.94 -16.75 -6.93
CA GLY A 299 14.98 -18.20 -6.68
C GLY A 299 15.07 -18.57 -5.21
N ALA A 300 15.57 -17.66 -4.36
CA ALA A 300 15.69 -17.83 -2.93
C ALA A 300 15.45 -16.51 -2.19
N VAL A 301 14.74 -16.57 -1.06
CA VAL A 301 14.49 -15.44 -0.15
C VAL A 301 14.83 -15.88 1.26
N ASN A 302 15.70 -15.12 1.93
CA ASN A 302 16.13 -15.39 3.30
C ASN A 302 15.82 -14.17 4.17
N VAL A 303 15.31 -14.40 5.38
CA VAL A 303 15.09 -13.35 6.38
C VAL A 303 15.87 -13.72 7.64
N ALA A 304 16.72 -12.81 8.10
CA ALA A 304 17.41 -12.92 9.37
C ALA A 304 16.90 -11.82 10.29
N PHE A 305 16.39 -12.21 11.46
CA PHE A 305 16.03 -11.28 12.53
C PHE A 305 17.16 -11.29 13.57
N LEU A 306 17.78 -10.13 13.77
CA LEU A 306 18.91 -9.96 14.68
C LEU A 306 18.42 -9.18 15.90
N ASP A 307 18.48 -9.81 17.06
CA ASP A 307 18.33 -9.10 18.33
C ASP A 307 19.72 -8.70 18.84
N ALA A 308 19.88 -7.42 19.15
CA ALA A 308 21.11 -6.90 19.73
C ALA A 308 20.89 -6.80 21.24
N VAL A 309 21.22 -7.86 21.98
CA VAL A 309 21.46 -7.74 23.41
C VAL A 309 22.70 -6.86 23.56
N GLY A 310 22.54 -5.63 24.04
CA GLY A 310 23.66 -4.73 24.35
C GLY A 310 24.61 -5.39 25.36
N PRO A 311 25.88 -4.92 25.50
CA PRO A 311 26.75 -5.42 26.55
C PRO A 311 26.05 -5.15 27.88
N ALA A 312 25.68 -6.22 28.59
CA ALA A 312 25.15 -6.12 29.93
C ALA A 312 26.16 -5.33 30.77
N GLY A 313 25.73 -4.17 31.28
CA GLY A 313 26.30 -3.66 32.51
C GLY A 313 26.25 -4.77 33.54
N GLU A 314 27.32 -4.87 34.32
CA GLU A 314 27.64 -5.97 35.22
C GLU A 314 26.44 -6.59 35.95
N ASP A 315 26.53 -7.92 36.09
CA ASP A 315 25.72 -8.80 36.95
C ASP A 315 24.40 -9.36 36.39
N HIS A 316 24.47 -10.32 35.46
CA HIS A 316 23.47 -11.40 35.36
C HIS A 316 24.16 -12.74 35.05
N ARG A 317 24.44 -13.54 36.08
CA ARG A 317 24.67 -14.98 35.96
C ARG A 317 23.37 -15.66 35.50
N GLY A 318 23.11 -15.70 34.19
CA GLY A 318 21.97 -16.44 33.63
C GLY A 318 21.50 -16.09 32.22
N ALA A 319 22.15 -15.19 31.48
CA ALA A 319 21.74 -14.87 30.12
C ALA A 319 22.25 -15.91 29.10
N GLU A 320 21.32 -16.62 28.43
CA GLU A 320 21.65 -17.45 27.26
C GLU A 320 22.18 -16.58 26.10
N PRO A 321 23.12 -17.09 25.28
CA PRO A 321 23.62 -16.35 24.12
C PRO A 321 22.49 -16.03 23.13
N GLY A 322 22.51 -14.82 22.58
CA GLY A 322 21.52 -14.33 21.62
C GLY A 322 21.27 -15.34 20.49
N ARG A 323 20.01 -15.74 20.30
CA ARG A 323 19.63 -16.70 19.26
C ARG A 323 19.46 -15.99 17.93
N LEU A 324 20.31 -16.32 16.96
CA LEU A 324 20.08 -15.99 15.55
C LEU A 324 19.02 -16.95 14.98
N CYS A 325 17.80 -16.48 14.80
CA CYS A 325 16.80 -17.19 14.01
C CYS A 325 16.90 -16.75 12.54
N VAL A 326 17.47 -17.60 11.70
CA VAL A 326 17.40 -17.46 10.23
C VAL A 326 16.22 -18.28 9.73
N GLN A 327 15.22 -17.63 9.15
CA GLN A 327 14.16 -18.34 8.44
C GLN A 327 14.53 -18.40 6.96
N VAL A 328 15.00 -19.57 6.53
CA VAL A 328 15.24 -19.90 5.11
C VAL A 328 13.94 -20.48 4.56
N ARG A 329 13.31 -19.81 3.61
CA ARG A 329 12.16 -20.39 2.89
C ARG A 329 12.59 -20.72 1.46
N PRO A 330 12.93 -21.98 1.16
CA PRO A 330 13.13 -22.39 -0.23
C PRO A 330 11.79 -22.24 -0.97
N LEU A 331 11.81 -21.58 -2.13
CA LEU A 331 10.67 -21.59 -3.05
C LEU A 331 10.61 -22.96 -3.74
N PRO A 332 9.42 -23.54 -3.99
CA PRO A 332 9.31 -24.81 -4.67
C PRO A 332 10.00 -24.73 -6.04
N ALA A 333 10.82 -25.73 -6.36
CA ALA A 333 11.51 -25.81 -7.62
C ALA A 333 10.50 -25.81 -8.78
N ARG A 334 10.78 -25.03 -9.84
CA ARG A 334 10.02 -25.11 -11.09
C ARG A 334 10.04 -26.57 -11.59
N GLY A 335 8.91 -27.25 -11.58
CA GLY A 335 8.76 -28.53 -12.29
C GLY A 335 7.96 -29.66 -11.63
N GLN A 336 7.43 -29.52 -10.41
CA GLN A 336 6.53 -30.54 -9.87
C GLN A 336 5.08 -30.16 -10.11
N ALA A 337 4.53 -30.62 -11.23
CA ALA A 337 3.09 -30.77 -11.39
C ALA A 337 2.57 -31.68 -10.27
N LEU A 338 1.67 -31.16 -9.43
CA LEU A 338 0.90 -31.95 -8.49
C LEU A 338 0.13 -33.01 -9.29
N ARG A 339 0.48 -34.29 -9.13
CA ARG A 339 -0.44 -35.37 -9.49
C ARG A 339 -1.55 -35.40 -8.42
N PRO A 340 -2.82 -35.46 -8.81
CA PRO A 340 -3.90 -35.59 -7.84
C PRO A 340 -3.97 -37.03 -7.34
N GLY A 341 -3.93 -37.21 -6.02
CA GLY A 341 -4.21 -38.47 -5.34
C GLY A 341 -3.00 -39.04 -4.59
N ASP A 342 -2.87 -38.65 -3.32
CA ASP A 342 -2.51 -39.48 -2.16
C ASP A 342 -2.86 -38.69 -0.88
#